data_AF-A0A5P8JQ25-F1
#
_entry.id   AF-A0A5P8JQ25-F1
#
_cell.length_a   1.000
_cell.length_b   1.000
_cell.length_c   1.000
_cell.angle_alpha   90.00
_cell.angle_beta   90.00
_cell.angle_gamma   90.00
#
_symmetry.space_group_name_H-M   'P 1'
#
loop_
_entity.id
_entity.type
_entity.pdbx_description
1 polymer ?
#
loop_
_entity_poly.entity_id
_entity_poly.type
_entity_poly.pdbx_seq_one_letter_code
_entity_poly.pdbx_strand_id
1 'polypeptide(L)'
;MLCAFGGLDVIGLWWLAGLCAKQKLSIQQVHVPTVFPHPTQSALYKITKLGELDPDWLDALVQTATTVTVRDLTAFSYGWQNLHSATNEVRILLNGELLSVPETYFDPLILAQVKTPPRTFPEHVKAIGRLLGEYQISLPDWWWHYRLQQLFDGK
;
A
#
# COMPACT_ATOMS: atom_id res chain seq x y z
N MET A 1 -1.54 9.98 1.16
CA MET A 1 -1.02 9.18 0.02
C MET A 1 -1.76 7.86 0.02
N LEU A 2 -2.42 7.52 -1.08
CA LEU A 2 -3.32 6.36 -1.20
C LEU A 2 -2.66 5.30 -2.05
N CYS A 3 -2.46 4.11 -1.49
CA CYS A 3 -1.83 3.00 -2.19
C CYS A 3 -2.65 1.73 -2.04
N ALA A 4 -2.81 0.95 -3.11
CA ALA A 4 -3.40 -0.39 -3.08
C ALA A 4 -2.34 -1.48 -3.30
N PHE A 5 -2.55 -2.67 -2.72
CA PHE A 5 -1.83 -3.94 -2.95
C PHE A 5 -0.35 -3.97 -2.58
N GLY A 6 0.05 -4.22 -1.31
CA GLY A 6 1.47 -4.41 -0.93
C GLY A 6 2.45 -3.28 -1.33
N GLY A 7 1.95 -2.23 -1.98
CA GLY A 7 2.67 -1.17 -2.64
C GLY A 7 2.72 0.09 -1.81
N LEU A 8 2.00 0.15 -0.67
CA LEU A 8 2.19 1.18 0.34
C LEU A 8 3.68 1.29 0.71
N ASP A 9 4.33 0.14 0.89
CA ASP A 9 5.73 0.05 1.28
C ASP A 9 6.66 0.49 0.14
N VAL A 10 6.39 0.06 -1.10
CA VAL A 10 7.17 0.44 -2.30
C VAL A 10 7.01 1.92 -2.66
N ILE A 11 5.79 2.44 -2.62
CA ILE A 11 5.50 3.86 -2.89
C ILE A 11 6.11 4.73 -1.79
N GLY A 12 6.02 4.28 -0.52
CA GLY A 12 6.69 4.95 0.60
C GLY A 12 8.19 5.06 0.39
N LEU A 13 8.84 3.98 -0.08
CA LEU A 13 10.25 3.99 -0.46
C LEU A 13 10.54 4.98 -1.61
N TRP A 14 9.73 4.98 -2.68
CA TRP A 14 9.94 5.87 -3.82
C TRP A 14 9.76 7.35 -3.42
N TRP A 15 8.75 7.65 -2.62
CA TRP A 15 8.54 8.98 -2.05
C TRP A 15 9.72 9.41 -1.16
N LEU A 16 10.19 8.53 -0.26
CA LEU A 16 11.34 8.80 0.58
C LEU A 16 12.60 9.03 -0.26
N ALA A 17 12.81 8.24 -1.31
CA ALA A 17 13.89 8.45 -2.26
C ALA A 17 13.81 9.82 -2.95
N GLY A 18 12.60 10.28 -3.29
CA GLY A 18 12.36 11.63 -3.81
C GLY A 18 12.78 12.74 -2.84
N LEU A 19 12.53 12.57 -1.54
CA LEU A 19 12.97 13.51 -0.51
C LEU A 19 14.48 13.46 -0.28
N CYS A 20 15.05 12.25 -0.24
CA CYS A 20 16.45 12.03 0.06
C CYS A 20 17.36 12.32 -1.13
N ALA A 21 16.92 12.21 -2.39
CA ALA A 21 17.75 12.49 -3.56
C ALA A 21 18.32 13.92 -3.58
N LYS A 22 17.68 14.86 -2.88
CA LYS A 22 18.17 16.24 -2.73
C LYS A 22 19.23 16.40 -1.65
N GLN A 23 19.41 15.39 -0.80
CA GLN A 23 20.26 15.41 0.37
C GLN A 23 21.32 14.31 0.22
N LYS A 24 22.60 14.59 0.50
CA LYS A 24 23.68 13.60 0.36
C LYS A 24 23.66 12.59 1.53
N LEU A 25 22.53 11.93 1.74
CA LEU A 25 22.30 10.98 2.83
C LEU A 25 22.72 9.58 2.41
N SER A 26 23.36 8.86 3.34
CA SER A 26 23.57 7.42 3.23
C SER A 26 22.31 6.71 3.71
N ILE A 27 21.70 5.90 2.86
CA ILE A 27 20.46 5.17 3.18
C ILE A 27 20.76 3.69 3.19
N GLN A 28 20.23 3.00 4.20
CA GLN A 28 20.19 1.55 4.24
C GLN A 28 18.76 1.07 4.04
N GLN A 29 18.61 -0.06 3.37
CA GLN A 29 17.33 -0.74 3.16
C GLN A 29 17.40 -2.17 3.68
N VAL A 30 16.27 -2.64 4.20
CA VAL A 30 16.07 -4.04 4.61
C VAL A 30 15.01 -4.64 3.71
N HIS A 31 15.32 -5.77 3.06
CA HIS A 31 14.33 -6.51 2.29
C HIS A 31 13.64 -7.52 3.20
N VAL A 32 12.38 -7.26 3.54
CA VAL A 32 11.59 -8.15 4.42
C VAL A 32 10.91 -9.24 3.59
N PRO A 33 11.19 -10.54 3.82
CA PRO A 33 10.47 -11.62 3.16
C PRO A 33 8.99 -11.61 3.55
N THR A 34 8.09 -11.85 2.59
CA THR A 34 6.65 -11.95 2.87
C THR A 34 6.23 -13.31 3.42
N VAL A 35 7.11 -14.32 3.32
CA VAL A 35 6.92 -15.66 3.86
C VAL A 35 8.24 -16.13 4.48
N PHE A 36 8.21 -16.56 5.73
CA PHE A 36 9.38 -17.04 6.46
C PHE A 36 8.97 -18.06 7.54
N PRO A 37 9.88 -18.95 7.99
CA PRO A 37 9.56 -19.92 9.04
C PRO A 37 9.24 -19.22 10.37
N HIS A 38 8.19 -19.69 11.06
CA HIS A 38 7.87 -19.23 12.40
C HIS A 38 9.03 -19.59 13.35
N PRO A 39 9.45 -18.71 14.28
CA PRO A 39 10.71 -18.91 14.99
C PRO A 39 10.64 -20.05 16.01
N THR A 40 9.43 -20.38 16.48
CA THR A 40 9.19 -21.36 17.55
C THR A 40 8.22 -22.48 17.18
N GLN A 41 7.59 -22.42 16.00
CA GLN A 41 6.58 -23.40 15.59
C GLN A 41 6.96 -23.98 14.23
N SER A 42 6.61 -25.23 13.98
CA SER A 42 6.76 -25.88 12.67
C SER A 42 5.68 -25.38 11.69
N ALA A 43 5.69 -24.08 11.42
CA ALA A 43 4.73 -23.39 10.57
C ALA A 43 5.42 -22.28 9.75
N LEU A 44 4.80 -21.87 8.65
CA LEU A 44 5.18 -20.66 7.92
C LEU A 44 4.43 -19.47 8.49
N TYR A 45 5.14 -18.37 8.68
CA TYR A 45 4.58 -17.05 8.92
C TYR A 45 4.49 -16.29 7.60
N LYS A 46 3.35 -15.65 7.34
CA LYS A 46 3.10 -14.89 6.12
C LYS A 46 2.57 -13.51 6.48
N ILE A 47 3.21 -12.49 5.94
CA ILE A 47 2.73 -11.10 6.00
C ILE A 47 2.31 -10.63 4.62
N THR A 48 1.32 -9.75 4.60
CA THR A 48 0.85 -9.06 3.39
C THR A 48 1.32 -7.61 3.31
N LYS A 49 1.72 -7.04 4.45
CA LYS A 49 2.21 -5.66 4.61
C LYS A 49 3.18 -5.57 5.78
N LEU A 50 4.08 -4.58 5.77
CA LEU A 50 5.05 -4.40 6.85
C LEU A 50 4.42 -4.17 8.23
N GLY A 51 3.20 -3.62 8.30
CA GLY A 51 2.48 -3.43 9.56
C GLY A 51 2.02 -4.72 10.25
N GLU A 52 2.12 -5.87 9.58
CA GLU A 52 1.87 -7.20 10.17
C GLU A 52 3.14 -7.84 10.72
N LEU A 53 4.32 -7.23 10.52
CA LEU A 53 5.57 -7.76 11.02
C LEU A 53 5.59 -7.73 12.55
N ASP A 54 5.82 -8.89 13.14
CA ASP A 54 6.03 -9.01 14.59
C ASP A 54 7.35 -8.30 14.99
N PRO A 55 7.33 -7.39 15.99
CA PRO A 55 8.49 -6.65 16.45
C PRO A 55 9.72 -7.51 16.80
N ASP A 56 9.51 -8.77 17.22
CA ASP A 56 10.61 -9.67 17.59
C ASP A 56 11.56 -9.98 16.41
N TRP A 57 11.11 -9.76 15.17
CA TRP A 57 11.94 -9.95 13.97
C TRP A 57 12.81 -8.75 13.62
N LEU A 58 12.58 -7.58 14.22
CA LEU A 58 13.25 -6.33 13.82
C LEU A 58 14.77 -6.43 13.96
N ASP A 59 15.27 -6.95 15.08
CA ASP A 59 16.71 -7.05 15.31
C ASP A 59 17.39 -7.92 14.25
N ALA A 60 16.80 -9.07 13.93
CA ALA A 60 17.34 -9.98 12.90
C ALA A 60 17.30 -9.35 11.51
N LEU A 61 16.20 -8.67 11.18
CA LEU A 61 16.01 -8.03 9.88
C LEU A 61 16.96 -6.84 9.67
N VAL A 62 17.19 -6.01 10.69
CA VAL A 62 18.10 -4.86 10.60
C VAL A 62 19.52 -5.29 10.30
N GLN A 63 19.97 -6.45 10.79
CA GLN A 63 21.29 -6.99 10.46
C GLN A 63 21.44 -7.38 8.98
N THR A 64 20.34 -7.53 8.23
CA THR A 64 20.35 -7.80 6.79
C THR A 64 20.34 -6.54 5.93
N ALA A 65 20.47 -5.35 6.57
CA ALA A 65 20.44 -4.08 5.88
C ALA A 65 21.56 -3.97 4.83
N THR A 66 21.19 -3.43 3.67
CA THR A 66 22.10 -3.15 2.57
C THR A 66 22.10 -1.67 2.24
N THR A 67 23.26 -1.13 1.88
CA THR A 67 23.35 0.27 1.43
C THR A 67 22.63 0.45 0.10
N VAL A 68 21.73 1.42 0.04
CA VAL A 68 21.07 1.82 -1.20
C VAL A 68 22.07 2.63 -2.03
N THR A 69 22.31 2.21 -3.27
CA THR A 69 23.23 2.94 -4.14
C THR A 69 22.62 4.28 -4.58
N VAL A 70 23.47 5.27 -4.90
CA VAL A 70 23.01 6.55 -5.46
C VAL A 70 22.21 6.34 -6.74
N ARG A 71 22.59 5.33 -7.55
CA ARG A 71 21.89 4.96 -8.79
C ARG A 71 20.46 4.50 -8.48
N ASP A 72 20.28 3.58 -7.53
CA ASP A 72 18.96 3.05 -7.18
C ASP A 72 18.08 4.13 -6.55
N LEU A 73 18.65 4.93 -5.64
CA LEU A 73 17.95 6.06 -5.03
C LEU A 73 17.46 7.06 -6.09
N THR A 74 18.30 7.35 -7.08
CA THR A 74 17.96 8.22 -8.21
C THR A 74 16.86 7.59 -9.08
N ALA A 75 16.93 6.29 -9.36
CA ALA A 75 15.91 5.58 -10.12
C ALA A 75 14.54 5.61 -9.40
N PHE A 76 14.50 5.34 -8.10
CA PHE A 76 13.28 5.45 -7.30
C PHE A 76 12.72 6.87 -7.25
N SER A 77 13.59 7.88 -7.14
CA SER A 77 13.20 9.28 -7.18
C SER A 77 12.56 9.67 -8.53
N TYR A 78 13.11 9.21 -9.65
CA TYR A 78 12.49 9.41 -10.96
C TYR A 78 11.15 8.68 -11.07
N GLY A 79 11.06 7.44 -10.58
CA GLY A 79 9.80 6.70 -10.52
C GLY A 79 8.72 7.47 -9.74
N TRP A 80 9.08 8.02 -8.58
CA TRP A 80 8.20 8.89 -7.80
C TRP A 80 7.77 10.13 -8.57
N GLN A 81 8.70 10.83 -9.24
CA GLN A 81 8.39 12.04 -10.01
C GLN A 81 7.40 11.74 -11.14
N ASN A 82 7.56 10.63 -11.85
CA ASN A 82 6.64 10.21 -12.92
C ASN A 82 5.23 9.89 -12.38
N LEU A 83 5.14 9.26 -11.21
CA LEU A 83 3.86 9.01 -10.55
C LEU A 83 3.23 10.26 -9.96
N HIS A 84 4.04 11.24 -9.59
CA HIS A 84 3.58 12.50 -9.04
C HIS A 84 3.13 13.48 -10.13
N SER A 85 3.76 13.44 -11.31
CA SER A 85 3.35 14.25 -12.46
C SER A 85 2.05 13.76 -13.10
N ALA A 86 1.72 12.48 -12.94
CA ALA A 86 0.39 11.98 -13.26
C ALA A 86 -0.67 12.67 -12.38
N THR A 87 -1.63 13.34 -13.00
CA THR A 87 -2.68 14.14 -12.34
C THR A 87 -3.71 13.32 -11.55
N ASN A 88 -3.51 12.00 -11.45
CA ASN A 88 -4.46 11.11 -10.80
C ASN A 88 -4.14 10.93 -9.31
N GLU A 89 -5.18 10.74 -8.50
CA GLU A 89 -5.10 10.86 -7.05
C GLU A 89 -4.68 9.57 -6.33
N VAL A 90 -5.02 8.41 -6.91
CA VAL A 90 -4.80 7.10 -6.29
C VAL A 90 -3.62 6.40 -6.95
N ARG A 91 -2.69 5.89 -6.15
CA ARG A 91 -1.57 5.07 -6.64
C ARG A 91 -1.89 3.62 -6.33
N ILE A 92 -1.60 2.69 -7.23
CA ILE A 92 -1.86 1.26 -7.01
C ILE A 92 -0.68 0.45 -7.51
N LEU A 93 -0.32 -0.63 -6.80
CA LEU A 93 0.58 -1.64 -7.32
C LEU A 93 -0.29 -2.74 -7.94
N LEU A 94 -0.24 -2.87 -9.27
CA LEU A 94 -1.00 -3.86 -10.01
C LEU A 94 -0.03 -4.72 -10.81
N ASN A 95 -0.03 -6.04 -10.58
CA ASN A 95 0.88 -6.98 -11.25
C ASN A 95 2.36 -6.58 -11.17
N GLY A 96 2.78 -5.97 -10.05
CA GLY A 96 4.16 -5.51 -9.84
C GLY A 96 4.48 -4.16 -10.47
N GLU A 97 3.54 -3.55 -11.20
CA GLU A 97 3.69 -2.21 -11.75
C GLU A 97 2.95 -1.18 -10.91
N LEU A 98 3.63 -0.08 -10.63
CA LEU A 98 3.08 1.02 -9.87
C LEU A 98 2.42 2.03 -10.81
N LEU A 99 1.12 2.23 -10.65
CA LEU A 99 0.27 3.03 -11.52
C LEU A 99 -0.38 4.18 -10.77
N SER A 100 -0.66 5.28 -11.48
CA SER A 100 -1.47 6.39 -10.98
C SER A 100 -2.83 6.37 -11.69
N VAL A 101 -3.89 6.08 -10.95
CA VAL A 101 -5.25 5.85 -11.46
C VAL A 101 -6.24 6.86 -10.89
N PRO A 102 -7.32 7.20 -11.62
CA PRO A 102 -8.37 8.07 -11.09
C PRO A 102 -8.95 7.55 -9.78
N GLU A 103 -9.44 8.44 -8.92
CA GLU A 103 -10.10 8.03 -7.68
C GLU A 103 -11.34 7.13 -7.90
N THR A 104 -11.93 7.20 -9.09
CA THR A 104 -13.08 6.40 -9.52
C THR A 104 -12.70 5.01 -10.05
N TYR A 105 -11.41 4.66 -10.09
CA TYR A 105 -10.92 3.42 -10.70
C TYR A 105 -11.58 2.15 -10.15
N PHE A 106 -11.87 2.11 -8.83
CA PHE A 106 -12.54 0.99 -8.19
C PHE A 106 -14.06 1.14 -8.07
N ASP A 107 -14.66 2.21 -8.59
CA ASP A 107 -16.11 2.39 -8.53
C ASP A 107 -16.87 1.23 -9.17
N PRO A 108 -16.47 0.68 -10.34
CA PRO A 108 -17.16 -0.49 -10.92
C PRO A 108 -17.16 -1.70 -9.97
N LEU A 109 -16.07 -1.91 -9.24
CA LEU A 109 -15.98 -2.98 -8.24
C LEU A 109 -16.92 -2.69 -7.05
N ILE A 110 -16.89 -1.47 -6.52
CA ILE A 110 -17.74 -1.07 -5.39
C ILE A 110 -19.22 -1.23 -5.76
N LEU A 111 -19.63 -0.75 -6.93
CA LEU A 111 -21.00 -0.86 -7.42
C LEU A 111 -21.44 -2.31 -7.68
N ALA A 112 -20.52 -3.19 -8.10
CA ALA A 112 -20.81 -4.62 -8.25
C ALA A 112 -21.03 -5.33 -6.90
N GLN A 113 -20.32 -4.93 -5.85
CA GLN A 113 -20.33 -5.60 -4.54
C GLN A 113 -21.32 -5.00 -3.54
N VAL A 114 -21.61 -3.72 -3.66
CA VAL A 114 -22.51 -2.96 -2.78
C VAL A 114 -23.82 -2.69 -3.51
N LYS A 115 -24.67 -3.73 -3.59
CA LYS A 115 -25.95 -3.69 -4.31
C LYS A 115 -27.00 -2.78 -3.66
N THR A 116 -26.91 -2.63 -2.34
CA THR A 116 -27.79 -1.76 -1.56
C THR A 116 -26.94 -0.65 -0.96
N PRO A 117 -27.27 0.64 -1.22
CA PRO A 117 -26.56 1.76 -0.61
C PRO A 117 -26.55 1.64 0.91
N PRO A 118 -25.37 1.63 1.56
CA PRO A 118 -25.31 1.67 3.02
C PRO A 118 -25.88 3.02 3.50
N ARG A 119 -26.67 3.01 4.57
CA ARG A 119 -27.31 4.21 5.14
C ARG A 119 -26.89 4.48 6.58
N THR A 120 -26.31 3.48 7.24
CA THR A 120 -25.89 3.55 8.63
C THR A 120 -24.41 3.21 8.76
N PHE A 121 -23.74 3.76 9.78
CA PHE A 121 -22.33 3.47 10.04
C PHE A 121 -22.01 1.94 10.06
N PRO A 122 -22.80 1.08 10.74
CA PRO A 122 -22.58 -0.37 10.69
C PRO A 122 -22.65 -0.98 9.28
N GLU A 123 -23.51 -0.46 8.40
CA GLU A 123 -23.61 -0.93 7.01
C GLU A 123 -22.38 -0.53 6.18
N HIS A 124 -21.85 0.68 6.40
CA HIS A 124 -20.58 1.09 5.78
C HIS A 124 -19.44 0.17 6.24
N VAL A 125 -19.32 -0.09 7.54
CA VAL A 125 -18.29 -0.99 8.08
C VAL A 125 -18.40 -2.39 7.47
N LYS A 126 -19.62 -2.93 7.34
CA LYS A 126 -19.86 -4.24 6.72
C LYS A 126 -19.49 -4.25 5.23
N ALA A 127 -19.80 -3.18 4.49
CA ALA A 127 -19.43 -3.05 3.08
C ALA A 127 -17.90 -2.99 2.91
N ILE A 128 -17.21 -2.19 3.74
CA ILE A 128 -15.74 -2.10 3.75
C ILE A 128 -15.12 -3.45 4.09
N GLY A 129 -15.60 -4.12 5.14
CA GLY A 129 -15.12 -5.44 5.55
C GLY A 129 -15.26 -6.49 4.44
N ARG A 130 -16.35 -6.45 3.67
CA ARG A 130 -16.53 -7.32 2.49
C ARG A 130 -15.48 -7.01 1.40
N LEU A 131 -15.34 -5.73 1.03
CA LEU A 131 -14.38 -5.30 0.00
C LEU A 131 -12.94 -5.70 0.37
N LEU A 132 -12.55 -5.49 1.63
CA LEU A 132 -11.23 -5.86 2.14
C LEU A 132 -11.02 -7.37 2.18
N GLY A 133 -12.01 -8.12 2.66
CA GLY A 133 -11.93 -9.57 2.81
C GLY A 133 -11.89 -10.32 1.48
N GLU A 134 -12.67 -9.87 0.49
CA GLU A 134 -12.82 -10.57 -0.79
C GLU A 134 -11.74 -10.19 -1.81
N TYR A 135 -11.33 -8.92 -1.85
CA TYR A 135 -10.47 -8.42 -2.93
C TYR A 135 -9.03 -8.17 -2.52
N GLN A 136 -8.72 -8.18 -1.22
CA GLN A 136 -7.37 -7.94 -0.67
C GLN A 136 -6.67 -6.69 -1.26
N ILE A 137 -7.45 -5.71 -1.72
CA ILE A 137 -6.96 -4.46 -2.27
C ILE A 137 -6.50 -3.61 -1.09
N SER A 138 -5.18 -3.45 -0.93
CA SER A 138 -4.59 -2.79 0.25
C SER A 138 -4.77 -1.25 0.30
N LEU A 139 -5.92 -0.72 -0.12
CA LEU A 139 -6.29 0.67 0.16
C LEU A 139 -6.72 0.79 1.63
N PRO A 140 -6.39 1.90 2.29
CA PRO A 140 -6.76 2.07 3.69
C PRO A 140 -8.28 2.19 3.85
N ASP A 141 -8.81 1.68 4.94
CA ASP A 141 -10.26 1.62 5.24
C ASP A 141 -10.94 2.99 5.12
N TRP A 142 -10.24 4.06 5.49
CA TRP A 142 -10.75 5.43 5.36
C TRP A 142 -11.02 5.82 3.90
N TRP A 143 -10.24 5.29 2.94
CA TRP A 143 -10.46 5.54 1.53
C TRP A 143 -11.71 4.84 1.03
N TRP A 144 -11.90 3.58 1.42
CA TRP A 144 -13.12 2.84 1.11
C TRP A 144 -14.34 3.53 1.69
N HIS A 145 -14.24 3.98 2.94
CA HIS A 145 -15.29 4.78 3.56
C HIS A 145 -15.59 6.05 2.75
N TYR A 146 -14.56 6.83 2.43
CA TYR A 146 -14.69 8.04 1.60
C TYR A 146 -15.36 7.77 0.26
N ARG A 147 -14.96 6.71 -0.47
CA ARG A 147 -15.56 6.37 -1.76
C ARG A 147 -17.00 5.93 -1.65
N LEU A 148 -17.35 5.14 -0.63
CA LEU A 148 -18.74 4.76 -0.37
C LEU A 148 -19.61 6.01 -0.12
N GLN A 149 -19.10 7.00 0.62
CA GLN A 149 -19.81 8.27 0.82
C GLN A 149 -20.02 9.02 -0.50
N GLN A 150 -18.99 9.13 -1.35
CA GLN A 150 -19.13 9.80 -2.65
C GLN A 150 -20.16 9.10 -3.56
N LEU A 151 -20.23 7.77 -3.54
CA LEU A 151 -21.11 6.99 -4.43
C LEU A 151 -22.56 6.90 -3.94
N PHE A 152 -22.79 6.88 -2.63
CA PHE A 152 -24.10 6.48 -2.06
C PHE A 152 -24.77 7.54 -1.19
N ASP A 153 -23.99 8.44 -0.58
CA ASP A 153 -24.54 9.46 0.32
C ASP A 153 -24.90 10.75 -0.40
N GLY A 154 -24.39 10.93 -1.63
CA GLY A 154 -24.58 12.14 -2.43
C GLY A 154 -23.88 13.34 -1.80
N LYS A 155 -23.24 14.16 -2.64
CA LYS A 155 -23.11 15.58 -2.33
C LYS A 155 -24.23 16.31 -3.07
#